data_AF-A0A832U497-F1
#
_entry.id   AF-A0A832U497-F1
#
_cell.length_a   1.000
_cell.length_b   1.000
_cell.length_c   1.000
_cell.angle_alpha   90.00
_cell.angle_beta   90.00
_cell.angle_gamma   90.00
#
_symmetry.space_group_name_H-M   'P 1'
#
loop_
_entity.id
_entity.type
_entity.pdbx_description
1 polymer ?
#
loop_
_entity_poly.entity_id
_entity_poly.type
_entity_poly.pdbx_seq_one_letter_code
_entity_poly.pdbx_strand_id
1 'polypeptide(L)'
;VGGHCIGVDPYYLTHKAEEIGYHPEVILSGRRINDNMGTFVANKVIKLMIGKGHTIKESRVLVLGMTFKENCPDIRNSRVIDIINELNEFGCRVDVYDPWAD
;
A
#
# COMPACT_ATOMS: atom_id res chain seq x y z
N VAL A 1 4.08 -3.10 2.28
CA VAL A 1 5.30 -3.00 3.12
C VAL A 1 5.75 -1.55 3.14
N GLY A 2 5.71 -0.90 4.30
CA GLY A 2 6.11 0.50 4.45
C GLY A 2 7.41 0.69 5.23
N GLY A 3 7.69 1.93 5.61
CA GLY A 3 8.95 2.30 6.27
C GLY A 3 10.16 2.29 5.32
N HIS A 4 11.29 2.82 5.80
CA HIS A 4 12.48 2.99 4.94
C HIS A 4 13.22 1.67 4.69
N CYS A 5 13.58 0.94 5.75
CA CYS A 5 14.55 -0.16 5.62
C CYS A 5 14.09 -1.25 4.63
N ILE A 6 12.86 -1.74 4.76
CA ILE A 6 12.36 -2.79 3.85
C ILE A 6 11.87 -2.18 2.54
N GLY A 7 11.37 -0.93 2.58
CA GLY A 7 10.81 -0.21 1.44
C GLY A 7 11.84 0.40 0.49
N VAL A 8 13.10 0.60 0.92
CA VAL A 8 14.12 1.33 0.17
C VAL A 8 15.44 0.56 0.09
N ASP A 9 15.93 -0.03 1.19
CA ASP A 9 17.26 -0.70 1.20
C ASP A 9 17.45 -1.77 0.11
N PRO A 10 16.43 -2.59 -0.23
CA PRO A 10 16.56 -3.53 -1.34
C PRO A 10 16.93 -2.86 -2.67
N TYR A 11 16.49 -1.62 -2.93
CA TYR A 11 16.84 -0.92 -4.15
C TYR A 11 18.29 -0.45 -4.18
N TYR A 12 18.88 -0.08 -3.03
CA TYR A 12 20.30 0.23 -2.97
C TYR A 12 21.15 -1.00 -3.31
N LEU A 13 20.77 -2.15 -2.75
CA LEU A 13 21.43 -3.41 -3.06
C LEU A 13 21.25 -3.80 -4.52
N THR A 14 20.04 -3.67 -5.07
CA THR A 14 19.77 -4.06 -6.46
C THR A 14 20.50 -3.15 -7.44
N HIS A 15 20.52 -1.84 -7.16
CA HIS A 15 21.28 -0.88 -7.94
C HIS A 15 22.77 -1.25 -7.96
N LYS A 16 23.35 -1.57 -6.80
CA LYS A 16 24.76 -1.95 -6.76
C LYS A 16 25.03 -3.26 -7.47
N ALA A 17 24.14 -4.24 -7.36
CA ALA A 17 24.24 -5.52 -8.06
C ALA A 17 24.21 -5.33 -9.58
N GLU A 18 23.30 -4.50 -10.09
CA GLU A 18 23.18 -4.19 -11.51
C GLU A 18 24.43 -3.49 -12.06
N GLU A 19 25.02 -2.56 -11.30
CA GLU A 19 26.29 -1.91 -11.67
C GLU A 19 27.44 -2.89 -11.88
N ILE A 20 27.46 -4.02 -11.15
CA ILE A 20 28.49 -5.05 -11.27
C ILE A 20 28.05 -6.23 -12.16
N GLY A 21 26.95 -6.08 -12.91
CA GLY A 21 26.46 -7.05 -13.89
C GLY A 21 25.56 -8.17 -13.33
N TYR A 22 25.20 -8.13 -12.05
CA TYR A 22 24.28 -9.08 -11.43
C TYR A 22 22.84 -8.55 -11.45
N HIS A 23 21.89 -9.40 -11.87
CA HIS A 23 20.48 -9.04 -11.93
C HIS A 23 19.71 -9.77 -10.80
N PRO A 24 19.36 -9.10 -9.70
CA PRO A 24 18.75 -9.72 -8.53
C PRO A 24 17.23 -9.91 -8.70
N GLU A 25 16.83 -10.78 -9.62
CA GLU A 25 15.44 -11.04 -10.03
C GLU A 25 14.50 -11.37 -8.86
N VAL A 26 14.97 -12.14 -7.88
CA VAL A 26 14.18 -12.53 -6.69
C VAL A 26 13.83 -11.31 -5.84
N ILE A 27 14.80 -10.41 -5.62
CA ILE A 27 14.60 -9.22 -4.80
C ILE A 27 13.64 -8.27 -5.51
N LEU A 28 13.88 -7.98 -6.79
CA LEU A 28 13.04 -7.10 -7.60
C LEU A 28 11.60 -7.63 -7.72
N SER A 29 11.44 -8.94 -7.90
CA SER A 29 10.13 -9.58 -7.96
C SER A 29 9.39 -9.50 -6.63
N GLY A 30 10.09 -9.74 -5.51
CA GLY A 30 9.53 -9.55 -4.17
C GLY A 30 9.07 -8.10 -3.93
N ARG A 31 9.84 -7.12 -4.40
CA ARG A 31 9.47 -5.71 -4.31
C ARG A 31 8.22 -5.38 -5.10
N ARG A 32 8.18 -5.79 -6.36
CA ARG A 32 6.99 -5.62 -7.21
C ARG A 32 5.74 -6.24 -6.60
N ILE A 33 5.83 -7.40 -5.95
CA ILE A 33 4.69 -7.97 -5.22
C ILE A 33 4.28 -7.05 -4.06
N ASN A 34 5.24 -6.65 -3.22
CA ASN A 34 4.99 -5.84 -2.03
C ASN A 34 4.42 -4.45 -2.34
N ASP A 35 4.85 -3.83 -3.43
CA ASP A 35 4.41 -2.50 -3.84
C ASP A 35 2.98 -2.54 -4.43
N ASN A 36 2.57 -3.66 -5.03
CA ASN A 36 1.21 -3.83 -5.57
C ASN A 36 0.15 -4.25 -4.53
N MET A 37 0.55 -4.47 -3.27
CA MET A 37 -0.37 -4.96 -2.25
C MET A 37 -1.50 -3.98 -1.91
N GLY A 38 -1.25 -2.66 -1.98
CA GLY A 38 -2.27 -1.65 -1.70
C GLY A 38 -3.45 -1.74 -2.67
N THR A 39 -3.15 -1.63 -3.97
CA THR A 39 -4.11 -1.84 -5.06
C THR A 39 -4.80 -3.21 -4.98
N PHE A 40 -4.07 -4.28 -4.68
CA PHE A 40 -4.67 -5.61 -4.53
C PHE A 40 -5.74 -5.64 -3.42
N VAL A 41 -5.44 -5.08 -2.25
CA VAL A 41 -6.35 -5.02 -1.11
C VAL A 41 -7.59 -4.19 -1.44
N ALA A 42 -7.42 -2.99 -1.99
CA ALA A 42 -8.52 -2.12 -2.39
C ALA A 42 -9.44 -2.83 -3.41
N ASN A 43 -8.88 -3.42 -4.46
CA ASN A 43 -9.64 -4.18 -5.46
C ASN A 43 -10.41 -5.37 -4.85
N LYS A 44 -9.84 -6.04 -3.84
CA LYS A 44 -10.53 -7.12 -3.12
C LYS A 44 -11.73 -6.58 -2.33
N VAL A 45 -11.58 -5.45 -1.66
CA VAL A 45 -12.67 -4.77 -0.93
C VAL A 45 -13.79 -4.38 -1.90
N ILE A 46 -13.47 -3.76 -3.03
CA ILE A 46 -14.44 -3.39 -4.08
C ILE A 46 -15.22 -4.62 -4.56
N LYS A 47 -14.54 -5.73 -4.86
CA LYS A 47 -15.20 -6.99 -5.25
C LYS A 47 -16.18 -7.51 -4.18
N LEU A 48 -15.80 -7.42 -2.90
CA LEU A 48 -16.66 -7.83 -1.79
C LEU A 48 -17.88 -6.90 -1.63
N MET A 49 -17.69 -5.60 -1.82
CA MET A 49 -18.78 -4.62 -1.79
C MET A 49 -19.79 -4.88 -2.92
N ILE A 50 -19.32 -5.11 -4.14
CA ILE A 50 -20.17 -5.49 -5.28
C ILE A 50 -20.91 -6.79 -4.98
N GLY A 51 -20.22 -7.81 -4.45
CA GLY A 51 -20.83 -9.09 -4.08
C GLY A 51 -21.92 -8.98 -3.02
N LYS A 52 -21.92 -7.91 -2.21
CA LYS A 52 -22.96 -7.58 -1.24
C LYS A 52 -24.04 -6.63 -1.79
N GLY A 53 -23.96 -6.26 -3.06
CA GLY A 53 -24.92 -5.34 -3.71
C GLY A 53 -24.71 -3.86 -3.37
N HIS A 54 -23.56 -3.47 -2.82
CA HIS A 54 -23.27 -2.06 -2.58
C HIS A 54 -22.93 -1.34 -3.89
N THR A 55 -23.47 -0.14 -4.07
CA THR A 55 -22.99 0.81 -5.08
C THR A 55 -21.61 1.31 -4.66
N ILE A 56 -20.63 1.24 -5.56
CA ILE A 56 -19.25 1.66 -5.28
C ILE A 56 -19.09 3.18 -5.31
N LYS A 57 -19.57 3.80 -6.39
CA LYS A 57 -19.50 5.25 -6.56
C LYS A 57 -20.22 5.97 -5.42
N GLU A 58 -19.57 6.99 -4.85
CA GLU A 58 -19.99 7.77 -3.68
C GLU A 58 -20.13 6.97 -2.37
N SER A 59 -19.75 5.68 -2.34
CA SER A 59 -19.77 4.91 -1.10
C SER A 59 -18.80 5.48 -0.08
N ARG A 60 -19.20 5.50 1.19
CA ARG A 60 -18.34 5.96 2.27
C ARG A 60 -17.51 4.80 2.80
N VAL A 61 -16.20 4.97 2.82
CA VAL A 61 -15.24 3.98 3.35
C VAL A 61 -14.44 4.63 4.45
N LEU A 62 -14.37 3.99 5.62
CA LEU A 62 -13.51 4.42 6.71
C LEU A 62 -12.28 3.50 6.77
N VAL A 63 -11.10 4.06 6.58
CA VAL A 63 -9.82 3.37 6.76
C VAL A 63 -9.35 3.62 8.18
N LEU A 64 -9.20 2.54 8.95
CA LEU A 64 -8.69 2.58 10.31
C LEU A 64 -7.22 2.17 10.32
N GLY A 65 -6.34 3.12 10.60
CA GLY A 65 -4.89 2.97 10.52
C GLY A 65 -4.29 3.65 9.29
N MET A 66 -3.22 4.39 9.50
CA MET A 66 -2.44 5.13 8.51
C MET A 66 -0.93 4.91 8.72
N THR A 67 -0.51 4.60 9.94
CA THR A 67 0.90 4.36 10.26
C THR A 67 1.42 3.11 9.54
N PHE A 68 2.72 3.08 9.24
CA PHE A 68 3.27 1.98 8.44
C PHE A 68 3.38 0.65 9.23
N LYS A 69 3.28 0.72 10.56
CA LYS A 69 3.32 -0.40 11.50
C LYS A 69 2.51 -0.07 12.76
N GLU A 70 2.09 -1.10 13.48
CA GLU A 70 1.38 -0.97 14.75
C GLU A 70 2.18 -0.20 15.83
N ASN A 71 1.45 0.45 16.74
CA ASN A 71 1.98 1.11 17.93
C ASN A 71 3.13 2.11 17.64
N CYS A 72 3.02 2.84 16.54
CA CYS A 72 4.03 3.76 16.07
C CYS A 72 3.36 4.95 15.37
N PRO A 73 3.81 6.18 15.61
CA PRO A 73 3.20 7.37 14.99
C PRO A 73 3.63 7.62 13.54
N ASP A 74 4.60 6.84 13.03
CA ASP A 74 5.23 7.14 11.77
C ASP A 74 4.36 6.73 10.57
N ILE A 75 3.95 7.73 9.79
CA ILE A 75 3.19 7.56 8.54
C ILE A 75 4.08 7.56 7.30
N ARG A 76 5.38 7.83 7.43
CA ARG A 76 6.28 7.97 6.28
C ARG A 76 6.41 6.63 5.55
N ASN A 77 6.28 6.69 4.23
CA ASN A 77 6.29 5.52 3.36
C ASN A 77 5.22 4.47 3.75
N SER A 78 4.14 4.88 4.40
CA SER A 78 3.00 4.00 4.60
C SER A 78 2.37 3.63 3.26
N ARG A 79 2.08 2.34 3.07
CA ARG A 79 1.41 1.83 1.88
C ARG A 79 -0.12 1.86 1.99
N VAL A 80 -0.63 2.37 3.11
CA VAL A 80 -2.08 2.64 3.26
C VAL A 80 -2.54 3.69 2.26
N ILE A 81 -1.68 4.63 1.89
CA ILE A 81 -2.00 5.66 0.89
C ILE A 81 -2.37 5.06 -0.47
N ASP A 82 -1.74 3.96 -0.86
CA ASP A 82 -2.02 3.27 -2.12
C ASP A 82 -3.44 2.67 -2.11
N ILE A 83 -3.90 2.17 -0.95
CA ILE A 83 -5.27 1.69 -0.76
C ILE A 83 -6.27 2.85 -0.88
N ILE A 84 -5.98 3.97 -0.22
CA ILE A 84 -6.85 5.16 -0.22
C ILE A 84 -6.99 5.71 -1.64
N ASN A 85 -5.89 5.84 -2.37
CA ASN A 85 -5.87 6.35 -3.74
C ASN A 85 -6.68 5.45 -4.68
N GLU A 86 -6.50 4.13 -4.61
CA GLU A 86 -7.26 3.19 -5.43
C GLU A 86 -8.77 3.29 -5.13
N LEU A 87 -9.16 3.33 -3.85
CA LEU A 87 -10.58 3.46 -3.48
C LEU A 87 -11.18 4.79 -3.97
N ASN A 88 -10.43 5.89 -3.89
CA ASN A 88 -10.83 7.19 -4.43
C ASN A 88 -10.96 7.14 -5.97
N GLU A 89 -10.09 6.41 -6.67
CA GLU A 89 -10.17 6.22 -8.12
C GLU A 89 -11.44 5.46 -8.55
N PHE A 90 -11.89 4.50 -7.74
CA PHE A 90 -13.21 3.87 -7.89
C PHE A 90 -14.39 4.79 -7.57
N GLY A 91 -14.14 6.01 -7.09
CA GLY A 91 -15.14 7.01 -6.76
C GLY A 91 -15.74 6.86 -5.35
N CYS A 92 -15.07 6.13 -4.45
CA CYS A 92 -15.44 6.10 -3.04
C CYS A 92 -15.09 7.42 -2.34
N ARG A 93 -15.79 7.72 -1.25
CA ARG A 93 -15.44 8.80 -0.30
C ARG A 93 -14.73 8.18 0.88
N VAL A 94 -13.41 8.37 0.94
CA VAL A 94 -12.57 7.73 1.97
C VAL A 94 -12.30 8.69 3.12
N ASP A 95 -12.74 8.30 4.32
CA ASP A 95 -12.34 8.90 5.59
C ASP A 95 -11.20 8.06 6.20
N VAL A 96 -10.25 8.68 6.91
CA VAL A 96 -9.12 7.98 7.55
C VAL A 96 -9.06 8.35 9.02
N TYR A 97 -8.81 7.37 9.88
CA TYR A 97 -8.57 7.59 11.30
C TYR A 97 -7.45 6.68 11.80
N ASP A 98 -6.44 7.27 12.45
CA ASP A 98 -5.40 6.56 13.17
C ASP A 98 -5.08 7.33 14.46
N PRO A 99 -5.23 6.72 15.66
CA PRO A 99 -4.96 7.40 16.92
C PRO A 99 -3.47 7.61 17.22
N TRP A 100 -2.58 6.94 16.50
CA TRP A 100 -1.13 7.06 16.67
C TRP A 100 -0.51 8.05 15.70
N ALA A 101 -1.11 8.28 14.53
CA ALA A 101 -0.60 9.21 13.54
C ALA A 101 -0.70 10.67 14.04
N ASP A 102 0.37 11.43 13.81
CA ASP A 102 0.46 12.89 14.02
C ASP A 102 0.32 13.63 12.68
#